data_AF-A0A5B0FA51-F1
#
_entry.id   AF-A0A5B0FA51-F1
#
_cell.length_a   1.000
_cell.length_b   1.000
_cell.length_c   1.000
_cell.angle_alpha   90.00
_cell.angle_beta   90.00
_cell.angle_gamma   90.00
#
_symmetry.space_group_name_H-M   'P 1'
#
loop_
_entity.id
_entity.type
_entity.pdbx_description
1 polymer ?
#
loop_
_entity_poly.entity_id
_entity_poly.type
_entity_poly.pdbx_seq_one_letter_code
_entity_poly.pdbx_strand_id
1 'polypeptide(L)'
;MRAFIGSLKPVHDETMSSWMSRMYQKRYFDSALTAAFEQLAAKDPYLKGDSDFLYESPTFLSYFTPVQQSEIAIRFRMPESDVTVPSLSSKYCSECFKEDISNLLVPIWRKSWRISGAAVCLNHPRPMLLSRLIQYTKDLRERGWQGFKEHLESPASRLLTNFPIMSTSCRKAAANNEKLLLLVKRVQCWYQTHTCNHPRIPLSRNSLRFLMGIWLHQADPPKLSPGIARACFQSAPGGQCRSNAGRLTAPEVSIDTATPRELAVAYWLMGVSYGVITYKEACFIRDTIRPVFSLFPTTKMQIAAATTRNYLGEGLSRLLYEADSTLTKDEFREVSWVLIRLLQSKD
;
A
#
# COMPACT_ATOMS: atom_id res chain seq x y z
N MET A 1 -18.95 28.17 6.34
CA MET A 1 -18.94 27.07 5.33
C MET A 1 -19.24 27.60 3.92
N ARG A 2 -18.37 28.45 3.36
CA ARG A 2 -18.56 29.14 2.05
C ARG A 2 -17.29 29.20 1.18
N ALA A 3 -16.23 28.45 1.53
CA ALA A 3 -14.91 28.62 0.93
C ALA A 3 -14.85 28.32 -0.58
N PHE A 4 -15.66 27.40 -1.08
CA PHE A 4 -15.68 27.01 -2.49
C PHE A 4 -16.89 27.57 -3.26
N ILE A 5 -17.40 28.74 -2.88
CA ILE A 5 -18.43 29.42 -3.70
C ILE A 5 -17.81 29.75 -5.07
N GLY A 6 -18.49 29.35 -6.14
CA GLY A 6 -18.01 29.53 -7.51
C GLY A 6 -16.96 28.51 -7.96
N SER A 7 -16.73 27.43 -7.19
CA SER A 7 -15.87 26.31 -7.59
C SER A 7 -16.41 24.97 -7.08
N LEU A 8 -15.84 23.86 -7.56
CA LEU A 8 -16.20 22.55 -7.02
C LEU A 8 -15.64 22.38 -5.61
N LYS A 9 -16.49 21.96 -4.69
CA LYS A 9 -16.04 21.50 -3.37
C LYS A 9 -15.24 20.19 -3.54
N PRO A 10 -14.07 20.07 -2.88
CA PRO A 10 -13.38 18.78 -2.74
C PRO A 10 -14.27 17.74 -2.08
N VAL A 11 -14.22 16.51 -2.58
CA VAL A 11 -14.89 15.35 -1.96
C VAL A 11 -14.05 14.83 -0.79
N HIS A 12 -14.69 14.11 0.13
CA HIS A 12 -13.97 13.50 1.25
C HIS A 12 -12.85 12.58 0.76
N ASP A 13 -11.68 12.73 1.38
CA ASP A 13 -10.47 11.95 1.11
C ASP A 13 -9.98 12.07 -0.35
N GLU A 14 -10.43 13.06 -1.13
CA GLU A 14 -10.00 13.28 -2.52
C GLU A 14 -8.55 13.81 -2.60
N THR A 15 -7.78 13.35 -3.59
CA THR A 15 -6.45 13.90 -3.89
C THR A 15 -6.54 15.22 -4.67
N MET A 16 -5.52 16.07 -4.56
CA MET A 16 -5.49 17.37 -5.24
C MET A 16 -5.53 17.22 -6.77
N SER A 17 -4.76 16.30 -7.34
CA SER A 17 -4.79 15.97 -8.78
C SER A 17 -6.18 15.51 -9.25
N SER A 18 -6.88 14.70 -8.46
CA SER A 18 -8.26 14.28 -8.75
C SER A 18 -9.21 15.48 -8.73
N TRP A 19 -9.10 16.35 -7.74
CA TRP A 19 -9.93 17.55 -7.65
C TRP A 19 -9.67 18.51 -8.81
N MET A 20 -8.41 18.76 -9.17
CA MET A 20 -8.05 19.59 -10.33
C MET A 20 -8.58 19.00 -11.64
N SER A 21 -8.54 17.68 -11.81
CA SER A 21 -9.15 17.00 -12.97
C SER A 21 -10.65 17.30 -13.07
N ARG A 22 -11.38 17.23 -11.95
CA ARG A 22 -12.82 17.58 -11.93
C ARG A 22 -13.06 19.07 -12.22
N MET A 23 -12.22 19.95 -11.68
CA MET A 23 -12.28 21.38 -11.96
C MET A 23 -12.11 21.67 -13.45
N TYR A 24 -11.15 21.00 -14.11
CA TYR A 24 -10.95 21.07 -15.56
C TYR A 24 -12.15 20.51 -16.34
N GLN A 25 -12.63 19.31 -16.01
CA GLN A 25 -13.78 18.68 -16.69
C GLN A 25 -15.06 19.52 -16.60
N LYS A 26 -15.26 20.23 -15.49
CA LYS A 26 -16.38 21.17 -15.30
C LYS A 26 -16.09 22.59 -15.80
N ARG A 27 -14.96 22.80 -16.48
CA ARG A 27 -14.53 24.07 -17.10
C ARG A 27 -14.31 25.21 -16.10
N TYR A 28 -14.00 24.91 -14.84
CA TYR A 28 -13.50 25.91 -13.89
C TYR A 28 -12.03 26.25 -14.17
N PHE A 29 -11.26 25.28 -14.67
CA PHE A 29 -9.92 25.48 -15.20
C PHE A 29 -9.92 25.22 -16.70
N ASP A 30 -9.13 26.01 -17.44
CA ASP A 30 -8.85 25.76 -18.83
C ASP A 30 -7.57 24.91 -19.01
N SER A 31 -7.27 24.58 -20.27
CA SER A 31 -6.09 23.78 -20.60
C SER A 31 -4.78 24.49 -20.29
N ALA A 32 -4.73 25.82 -20.40
CA ALA A 32 -3.52 26.61 -20.18
C ALA A 32 -3.16 26.64 -18.69
N LEU A 33 -4.15 26.90 -17.83
CA LEU A 33 -4.01 26.91 -16.39
C LEU A 33 -3.67 25.51 -15.86
N THR A 34 -4.31 24.46 -16.40
CA THR A 34 -3.98 23.08 -16.03
C THR A 34 -2.53 22.73 -16.37
N ALA A 35 -2.07 23.08 -17.59
CA ALA A 35 -0.68 22.87 -18.00
C ALA A 35 0.30 23.68 -17.15
N ALA A 36 -0.07 24.90 -16.72
CA ALA A 36 0.75 25.70 -15.82
C ALA A 36 0.92 25.04 -14.46
N PHE A 37 -0.13 24.43 -13.90
CA PHE A 37 -0.04 23.68 -12.63
C PHE A 37 0.79 22.41 -12.75
N GLU A 38 0.68 21.68 -13.85
CA GLU A 38 1.53 20.50 -14.12
C GLU A 38 3.00 20.90 -14.25
N GLN A 39 3.29 22.00 -14.95
CA GLN A 39 4.66 22.53 -15.04
C GLN A 39 5.18 23.01 -13.70
N LEU A 40 4.33 23.61 -12.87
CA LEU A 40 4.69 24.05 -11.53
C LEU A 40 5.08 22.84 -10.66
N ALA A 41 4.26 21.78 -10.66
CA ALA A 41 4.56 20.54 -9.95
C ALA A 41 5.87 19.90 -10.43
N ALA A 42 6.14 19.92 -11.75
CA ALA A 42 7.34 19.35 -12.35
C ALA A 42 8.62 20.14 -12.06
N LYS A 43 8.53 21.48 -11.98
CA LYS A 43 9.70 22.37 -11.77
C LYS A 43 10.03 22.59 -10.30
N ASP A 44 9.05 22.45 -9.42
CA ASP A 44 9.26 22.67 -7.99
C ASP A 44 10.06 21.50 -7.37
N PRO A 45 11.29 21.74 -6.89
CA PRO A 45 12.16 20.69 -6.34
C PRO A 45 11.58 20.03 -5.09
N TYR A 46 10.68 20.71 -4.37
CA TYR A 46 10.03 20.17 -3.17
C TYR A 46 8.89 19.21 -3.52
N LEU A 47 8.20 19.46 -4.63
CA LEU A 47 7.04 18.66 -5.06
C LEU A 47 7.45 17.38 -5.80
N LYS A 48 8.69 17.31 -6.31
CA LYS A 48 9.23 16.14 -7.03
C LYS A 48 8.33 15.67 -8.19
N GLY A 49 7.62 16.59 -8.85
CA GLY A 49 6.68 16.26 -9.94
C GLY A 49 5.32 15.73 -9.49
N ASP A 50 4.99 15.77 -8.20
CA ASP A 50 3.72 15.28 -7.68
C ASP A 50 2.70 16.42 -7.50
N SER A 51 1.74 16.48 -8.41
CA SER A 51 0.65 17.45 -8.39
C SER A 51 -0.22 17.37 -7.13
N ASP A 52 -0.19 16.26 -6.38
CA ASP A 52 -0.96 16.19 -5.14
C ASP A 52 -0.39 17.06 -4.02
N PHE A 53 0.86 17.48 -4.10
CA PHE A 53 1.50 18.38 -3.13
C PHE A 53 1.43 19.85 -3.53
N LEU A 54 0.76 20.21 -4.63
CA LEU A 54 0.61 21.61 -5.06
C LEU A 54 -0.04 22.51 -4.00
N TYR A 55 -0.78 21.95 -3.03
CA TYR A 55 -1.32 22.70 -1.89
C TYR A 55 -0.23 23.33 -1.00
N GLU A 56 1.03 22.91 -1.10
CA GLU A 56 2.18 23.46 -0.38
C GLU A 56 2.85 24.62 -1.14
N SER A 57 2.57 24.76 -2.45
CA SER A 57 3.20 25.78 -3.29
C SER A 57 2.51 27.13 -3.11
N PRO A 58 3.22 28.18 -2.62
CA PRO A 58 2.64 29.52 -2.51
C PRO A 58 2.17 30.07 -3.86
N THR A 59 2.90 29.74 -4.93
CA THR A 59 2.56 30.13 -6.32
C THR A 59 1.25 29.48 -6.78
N PHE A 60 1.00 28.22 -6.42
CA PHE A 60 -0.28 27.58 -6.70
C PHE A 60 -1.41 28.22 -5.88
N LEU A 61 -1.17 28.46 -4.58
CA LEU A 61 -2.16 29.04 -3.68
C LEU A 61 -2.55 30.47 -4.07
N SER A 62 -1.67 31.25 -4.70
CA SER A 62 -1.98 32.63 -5.12
C SER A 62 -3.10 32.72 -6.17
N TYR A 63 -3.46 31.63 -6.84
CA TYR A 63 -4.61 31.57 -7.77
C TYR A 63 -5.96 31.52 -7.04
N PHE A 64 -5.96 31.35 -5.72
CA PHE A 64 -7.16 31.18 -4.91
C PHE A 64 -7.29 32.31 -3.89
N THR A 65 -8.53 32.58 -3.46
CA THR A 65 -8.79 33.55 -2.38
C THR A 65 -8.16 33.09 -1.06
N PRO A 66 -7.84 33.99 -0.12
CA PRO A 66 -7.23 33.59 1.17
C PRO A 66 -8.02 32.52 1.94
N VAL A 67 -9.35 32.57 1.87
CA VAL A 67 -10.23 31.56 2.49
C VAL A 67 -10.08 30.19 1.80
N GLN A 68 -9.98 30.17 0.47
CA GLN A 68 -9.74 28.94 -0.29
C GLN A 68 -8.35 28.38 -0.03
N GLN A 69 -7.32 29.23 0.06
CA GLN A 69 -5.95 28.80 0.31
C GLN A 69 -5.85 27.98 1.60
N SER A 70 -6.41 28.50 2.69
CA SER A 70 -6.45 27.79 3.98
C SER A 70 -7.18 26.44 3.87
N GLU A 71 -8.33 26.42 3.21
CA GLU A 71 -9.14 25.21 3.07
C GLU A 71 -8.51 24.17 2.13
N ILE A 72 -7.83 24.61 1.08
CA ILE A 72 -7.04 23.77 0.18
C ILE A 72 -5.91 23.12 0.94
N ALA A 73 -5.12 23.91 1.68
CA ALA A 73 -4.00 23.42 2.47
C ALA A 73 -4.47 22.39 3.53
N ILE A 74 -5.62 22.62 4.18
CA ILE A 74 -6.17 21.68 5.17
C ILE A 74 -6.69 20.40 4.50
N ARG A 75 -7.49 20.52 3.43
CA ARG A 75 -8.18 19.36 2.85
C ARG A 75 -7.29 18.46 2.05
N PHE A 76 -6.29 19.01 1.37
CA PHE A 76 -5.39 18.22 0.53
C PHE A 76 -4.10 17.80 1.22
N ARG A 77 -3.87 18.27 2.46
CA ARG A 77 -2.74 17.81 3.28
C ARG A 77 -2.65 16.29 3.26
N MET A 78 -1.47 15.82 2.87
CA MET A 78 -1.09 14.42 2.91
C MET A 78 -0.33 14.12 4.21
N PRO A 79 -0.34 12.88 4.71
CA PRO A 79 0.50 12.49 5.84
C PRO A 79 1.98 12.62 5.45
N GLU A 80 2.76 13.44 6.15
CA GLU A 80 4.11 13.88 5.73
C GLU A 80 5.13 12.75 5.49
N SER A 81 4.91 11.54 6.03
CA SER A 81 5.95 10.53 6.07
C SER A 81 5.66 9.20 5.38
N ASP A 82 4.44 8.92 4.94
CA ASP A 82 4.05 7.59 4.42
C ASP A 82 3.31 7.68 3.08
N VAL A 83 3.67 8.60 2.19
CA VAL A 83 2.98 8.74 0.90
C VAL A 83 3.82 8.15 -0.22
N THR A 84 3.21 7.19 -0.91
CA THR A 84 3.79 6.57 -2.10
C THR A 84 3.82 7.56 -3.26
N VAL A 85 4.95 7.68 -3.97
CA VAL A 85 5.11 8.57 -5.13
C VAL A 85 4.04 8.23 -6.21
N PRO A 86 3.47 9.20 -6.96
CA PRO A 86 2.36 8.93 -7.88
C PRO A 86 2.64 7.88 -8.95
N SER A 87 3.90 7.77 -9.36
CA SER A 87 4.39 6.78 -10.34
C SER A 87 4.45 5.35 -9.80
N LEU A 88 4.39 5.17 -8.48
CA LEU A 88 4.42 3.88 -7.80
C LEU A 88 3.07 3.56 -7.14
N SER A 89 2.38 4.60 -6.67
CA SER A 89 1.03 4.55 -6.16
C SER A 89 0.06 4.42 -7.31
N SER A 90 -0.48 3.23 -7.53
CA SER A 90 -1.56 3.03 -8.50
C SER A 90 -2.75 2.27 -7.91
N LYS A 91 -2.87 2.32 -6.58
CA LYS A 91 -3.88 1.58 -5.84
C LYS A 91 -5.22 2.31 -5.83
N TYR A 92 -6.31 1.57 -6.01
CA TYR A 92 -7.67 2.11 -5.97
C TYR A 92 -8.68 1.13 -5.36
N CYS A 93 -9.81 1.65 -4.90
CA CYS A 93 -10.95 0.83 -4.50
C CYS A 93 -12.01 0.85 -5.61
N SER A 94 -12.34 -0.32 -6.17
CA SER A 94 -13.38 -0.43 -7.20
C SER A 94 -14.77 -0.06 -6.68
N GLU A 95 -15.06 -0.35 -5.40
CA GLU A 95 -16.35 -0.01 -4.80
C GLU A 95 -16.50 1.50 -4.59
N CYS A 96 -15.44 2.21 -4.18
CA CYS A 96 -15.50 3.69 -4.14
C CYS A 96 -15.78 4.27 -5.54
N PHE A 97 -15.21 3.71 -6.61
CA PHE A 97 -15.51 4.15 -7.97
C PHE A 97 -16.97 3.88 -8.37
N LYS A 98 -17.52 2.72 -8.01
CA LYS A 98 -18.95 2.43 -8.22
C LYS A 98 -19.83 3.39 -7.46
N GLU A 99 -19.50 3.68 -6.20
CA GLU A 99 -20.20 4.67 -5.38
C GLU A 99 -20.13 6.07 -6.00
N ASP A 100 -18.95 6.51 -6.46
CA ASP A 100 -18.78 7.80 -7.14
C ASP A 100 -19.68 7.90 -8.38
N ILE A 101 -19.65 6.89 -9.25
CA ILE A 101 -20.45 6.83 -10.47
C ILE A 101 -21.95 6.80 -10.15
N SER A 102 -22.36 6.02 -9.14
CA SER A 102 -23.76 5.96 -8.70
C SER A 102 -24.28 7.31 -8.20
N ASN A 103 -23.38 8.16 -7.68
CA ASN A 103 -23.66 9.53 -7.25
C ASN A 103 -23.45 10.57 -8.37
N LEU A 104 -23.38 10.15 -9.63
CA LEU A 104 -23.17 11.00 -10.81
C LEU A 104 -21.84 11.79 -10.76
N LEU A 105 -20.83 11.24 -10.09
CA LEU A 105 -19.47 11.75 -10.07
C LEU A 105 -18.58 10.92 -10.99
N VAL A 106 -17.45 11.50 -11.40
CA VAL A 106 -16.38 10.72 -12.02
C VAL A 106 -15.65 9.90 -10.94
N PRO A 107 -14.98 8.78 -11.29
CA PRO A 107 -14.17 8.03 -10.34
C PRO A 107 -13.08 8.90 -9.69
N ILE A 108 -13.22 9.18 -8.39
CA ILE A 108 -12.36 10.12 -7.67
C ILE A 108 -11.19 9.37 -7.04
N TRP A 109 -9.97 9.86 -7.20
CA TRP A 109 -8.81 9.25 -6.55
C TRP A 109 -8.73 9.67 -5.08
N ARG A 110 -8.45 8.72 -4.18
CA ARG A 110 -8.42 8.98 -2.73
C ARG A 110 -7.01 9.04 -2.14
N LYS A 111 -6.80 9.93 -1.16
CA LYS A 111 -5.52 10.13 -0.45
C LYS A 111 -5.15 8.90 0.36
N SER A 112 -6.11 8.29 1.05
CA SER A 112 -5.88 7.09 1.85
C SER A 112 -5.28 5.92 1.06
N TRP A 113 -5.53 5.83 -0.25
CA TRP A 113 -4.96 4.78 -1.11
C TRP A 113 -3.48 5.01 -1.42
N ARG A 114 -3.02 6.25 -1.28
CA ARG A 114 -1.62 6.63 -1.47
C ARG A 114 -0.75 6.37 -0.24
N ILE A 115 -1.33 6.03 0.90
CA ILE A 115 -0.57 5.68 2.09
C ILE A 115 0.25 4.41 1.80
N SER A 116 1.55 4.48 2.07
CA SER A 116 2.49 3.37 1.92
C SER A 116 2.01 2.19 2.77
N GLY A 117 2.00 1.03 2.14
CA GLY A 117 1.44 -0.17 2.74
C GLY A 117 -0.09 -0.26 2.73
N ALA A 118 -0.85 0.68 2.16
CA ALA A 118 -2.30 0.50 2.03
C ALA A 118 -2.63 -0.77 1.24
N ALA A 119 -3.35 -1.71 1.87
CA ALA A 119 -3.79 -2.98 1.29
C ALA A 119 -5.32 -3.05 1.16
N VAL A 120 -6.04 -2.51 2.14
CA VAL A 120 -7.51 -2.45 2.12
C VAL A 120 -8.02 -1.01 2.18
N CYS A 121 -9.14 -0.78 1.51
CA CYS A 121 -9.90 0.45 1.62
C CYS A 121 -10.63 0.49 2.98
N LEU A 122 -10.47 1.60 3.70
CA LEU A 122 -11.08 1.81 5.01
C LEU A 122 -12.38 2.62 4.96
N ASN A 123 -12.75 3.15 3.78
CA ASN A 123 -13.92 4.02 3.61
C ASN A 123 -15.25 3.26 3.58
N HIS A 124 -15.22 1.92 3.55
CA HIS A 124 -16.41 1.08 3.58
C HIS A 124 -16.55 0.36 4.93
N PRO A 125 -17.79 0.08 5.37
CA PRO A 125 -18.02 -0.74 6.57
C PRO A 125 -17.35 -2.12 6.47
N ARG A 126 -17.47 -2.75 5.30
CA ARG A 126 -16.76 -3.98 4.94
C ARG A 126 -15.46 -3.61 4.21
N PRO A 127 -14.28 -4.02 4.71
CA PRO A 127 -13.03 -3.69 4.05
C PRO A 127 -12.95 -4.33 2.67
N MET A 128 -12.54 -3.55 1.67
CA MET A 128 -12.31 -4.01 0.32
C MET A 128 -10.82 -4.08 0.06
N LEU A 129 -10.33 -5.17 -0.54
CA LEU A 129 -8.95 -5.21 -1.01
C LEU A 129 -8.78 -4.16 -2.09
N LEU A 130 -7.74 -3.33 -1.99
CA LEU A 130 -7.42 -2.40 -3.05
C LEU A 130 -7.00 -3.18 -4.31
N SER A 131 -7.33 -2.62 -5.47
CA SER A 131 -6.78 -3.03 -6.76
C SER A 131 -5.57 -2.17 -7.08
N ARG A 132 -4.78 -2.58 -8.08
CA ARG A 132 -3.66 -1.80 -8.60
C ARG A 132 -3.86 -1.60 -10.10
N LEU A 133 -3.68 -0.37 -10.56
CA LEU A 133 -3.68 -0.05 -11.99
C LEU A 133 -2.55 -0.82 -12.68
N ILE A 134 -2.89 -1.52 -13.75
CA ILE A 134 -1.95 -2.28 -14.56
C ILE A 134 -1.34 -1.36 -15.62
N GLN A 135 -2.16 -0.57 -16.30
CA GLN A 135 -1.73 0.35 -17.34
C GLN A 135 -1.61 1.77 -16.78
N TYR A 136 -0.38 2.25 -16.66
CA TYR A 136 -0.15 3.63 -16.25
C TYR A 136 -0.56 4.59 -17.37
N THR A 137 -1.51 5.46 -17.07
CA THR A 137 -1.87 6.58 -17.95
C THR A 137 -0.87 7.72 -17.75
N LYS A 138 -0.41 8.33 -18.85
CA LYS A 138 0.38 9.57 -18.79
C LYS A 138 -0.49 10.73 -18.28
N ASP A 139 -1.77 10.70 -18.64
CA ASP A 139 -2.76 11.66 -18.18
C ASP A 139 -3.37 11.19 -16.84
N LEU A 140 -3.08 11.92 -15.76
CA LEU A 140 -3.62 11.64 -14.44
C LEU A 140 -5.14 11.87 -14.37
N ARG A 141 -5.72 12.65 -15.29
CA ARG A 141 -7.15 12.94 -15.34
C ARG A 141 -8.00 11.71 -15.68
N GLU A 142 -7.45 10.83 -16.52
CA GLU A 142 -8.10 9.59 -16.97
C GLU A 142 -7.87 8.41 -16.02
N ARG A 143 -7.02 8.59 -15.01
CA ARG A 143 -6.57 7.51 -14.13
C ARG A 143 -7.70 6.81 -13.40
N GLY A 144 -8.70 7.56 -12.94
CA GLY A 144 -9.89 7.01 -12.29
C GLY A 144 -10.72 6.14 -13.25
N TRP A 145 -10.98 6.63 -14.46
CA TRP A 145 -11.71 5.89 -15.49
C TRP A 145 -10.95 4.66 -15.97
N GLN A 146 -9.64 4.76 -16.15
CA GLN A 146 -8.79 3.62 -16.50
C GLN A 146 -8.87 2.53 -15.42
N GLY A 147 -8.80 2.90 -14.13
CA GLY A 147 -8.94 1.94 -13.04
C GLY A 147 -10.32 1.26 -13.02
N PHE A 148 -11.38 2.03 -13.26
CA PHE A 148 -12.73 1.47 -13.37
C PHE A 148 -12.87 0.53 -14.58
N LYS A 149 -12.34 0.92 -15.74
CA LYS A 149 -12.32 0.10 -16.96
C LYS A 149 -11.58 -1.23 -16.73
N GLU A 150 -10.35 -1.17 -16.20
CA GLU A 150 -9.56 -2.38 -15.90
C GLU A 150 -10.28 -3.31 -14.93
N HIS A 151 -11.00 -2.76 -13.95
CA HIS A 151 -11.80 -3.57 -13.04
C HIS A 151 -12.92 -4.32 -13.79
N LEU A 152 -13.68 -3.64 -14.65
CA LEU A 152 -14.77 -4.25 -15.42
C LEU A 152 -14.27 -5.31 -16.42
N GLU A 153 -13.12 -5.07 -17.05
CA GLU A 153 -12.50 -6.00 -17.98
C GLU A 153 -11.82 -7.18 -17.28
N SER A 154 -11.43 -7.02 -16.01
CA SER A 154 -10.81 -8.07 -15.22
C SER A 154 -11.83 -9.15 -14.79
N PRO A 155 -11.42 -10.43 -14.74
CA PRO A 155 -12.20 -11.47 -14.07
C PRO A 155 -12.56 -11.12 -12.62
N ALA A 156 -11.76 -10.27 -11.96
CA ALA A 156 -11.97 -9.85 -10.58
C ALA A 156 -13.34 -9.18 -10.34
N SER A 157 -13.91 -8.49 -11.32
CA SER A 157 -15.27 -7.92 -11.20
C SER A 157 -16.36 -8.96 -11.00
N ARG A 158 -16.10 -10.20 -11.43
CA ARG A 158 -17.04 -11.34 -11.36
C ARG A 158 -16.72 -12.27 -10.19
N LEU A 159 -15.56 -12.13 -9.56
CA LEU A 159 -15.13 -12.95 -8.44
C LEU A 159 -15.66 -12.39 -7.13
N LEU A 160 -16.24 -13.26 -6.30
CA LEU A 160 -16.72 -12.90 -4.95
C LEU A 160 -15.61 -12.92 -3.89
N THR A 161 -14.39 -13.31 -4.27
CA THR A 161 -13.27 -13.53 -3.35
C THR A 161 -12.00 -12.86 -3.85
N ASN A 162 -11.29 -12.18 -2.95
CA ASN A 162 -10.04 -11.47 -3.24
C ASN A 162 -8.81 -12.38 -3.12
N PHE A 163 -8.96 -13.50 -2.42
CA PHE A 163 -7.92 -14.50 -2.16
C PHE A 163 -8.31 -15.86 -2.76
N PRO A 164 -7.34 -16.71 -3.11
CA PRO A 164 -7.59 -18.13 -3.37
C PRO A 164 -8.06 -18.82 -2.09
N ILE A 165 -9.34 -19.20 -2.02
CA ILE A 165 -9.96 -19.79 -0.82
C ILE A 165 -10.28 -21.28 -1.04
N MET A 166 -9.92 -22.11 -0.06
CA MET A 166 -10.28 -23.53 0.04
C MET A 166 -11.74 -23.68 0.50
N SER A 167 -12.70 -23.49 -0.40
CA SER A 167 -14.13 -23.69 -0.09
C SER A 167 -14.89 -24.22 -1.31
N THR A 168 -15.73 -25.22 -1.10
CA THR A 168 -16.65 -25.76 -2.12
C THR A 168 -17.94 -24.95 -2.24
N SER A 169 -18.26 -24.10 -1.26
CA SER A 169 -19.44 -23.24 -1.26
C SER A 169 -19.08 -21.77 -1.50
N CYS A 170 -19.76 -21.12 -2.46
CA CYS A 170 -19.59 -19.69 -2.75
C CYS A 170 -19.91 -18.79 -1.54
N ARG A 171 -20.99 -19.10 -0.80
CA ARG A 171 -21.40 -18.31 0.38
C ARG A 171 -20.35 -18.39 1.49
N LYS A 172 -19.84 -19.60 1.77
CA LYS A 172 -18.78 -19.81 2.75
C LYS A 172 -17.48 -19.12 2.31
N ALA A 173 -17.15 -19.17 1.02
CA ALA A 173 -15.98 -18.50 0.46
C ALA A 173 -16.05 -16.97 0.63
N ALA A 174 -17.22 -16.36 0.36
CA ALA A 174 -17.44 -14.92 0.55
C ALA A 174 -17.31 -14.50 2.03
N ALA A 175 -17.94 -15.25 2.95
CA ALA A 175 -17.83 -14.97 4.39
C ALA A 175 -16.39 -15.12 4.90
N ASN A 176 -15.67 -16.14 4.43
CA ASN A 176 -14.26 -16.34 4.75
C ASN A 176 -13.39 -15.20 4.21
N ASN A 177 -13.65 -14.74 2.98
CA ASN A 177 -12.98 -13.60 2.37
C ASN A 177 -13.17 -12.32 3.19
N GLU A 178 -14.40 -12.04 3.62
CA GLU A 178 -14.71 -10.89 4.48
C GLU A 178 -13.93 -10.96 5.80
N LYS A 179 -13.91 -12.13 6.45
CA LYS A 179 -13.15 -12.33 7.69
C LYS A 179 -11.64 -12.13 7.48
N LEU A 180 -11.08 -12.63 6.38
CA LEU A 180 -9.67 -12.40 6.03
C LEU A 180 -9.36 -10.89 5.86
N LEU A 181 -10.22 -10.15 5.15
CA LEU A 181 -10.05 -8.70 4.97
C LEU A 181 -10.20 -7.92 6.27
N LEU A 182 -11.07 -8.35 7.18
CA LEU A 182 -11.21 -7.75 8.51
C LEU A 182 -9.92 -7.92 9.34
N LEU A 183 -9.24 -9.07 9.24
CA LEU A 183 -7.93 -9.25 9.87
C LEU A 183 -6.88 -8.32 9.24
N VAL A 184 -6.88 -8.16 7.91
CA VAL A 184 -5.98 -7.18 7.24
C VAL A 184 -6.26 -5.76 7.73
N LYS A 185 -7.52 -5.33 7.74
CA LYS A 185 -7.95 -4.01 8.24
C LYS A 185 -7.43 -3.77 9.65
N ARG A 186 -7.62 -4.75 10.55
CA ARG A 186 -7.18 -4.64 11.94
C ARG A 186 -5.66 -4.39 12.03
N VAL A 187 -4.86 -5.19 11.32
CA VAL A 187 -3.40 -5.04 11.38
C VAL A 187 -2.92 -3.80 10.62
N GLN A 188 -3.54 -3.43 9.49
CA GLN A 188 -3.22 -2.20 8.78
C GLN A 188 -3.47 -0.97 9.66
N CYS A 189 -4.62 -0.88 10.33
CA CYS A 189 -4.91 0.20 11.27
C CYS A 189 -3.94 0.19 12.46
N TRP A 190 -3.60 -0.99 13.00
CA TRP A 190 -2.59 -1.12 14.05
C TRP A 190 -1.23 -0.61 13.58
N TYR A 191 -0.76 -1.03 12.40
CA TYR A 191 0.50 -0.61 11.79
C TYR A 191 0.52 0.92 11.62
N GLN A 192 -0.51 1.49 10.98
CA GLN A 192 -0.63 2.92 10.75
C GLN A 192 -0.67 3.73 12.06
N THR A 193 -1.29 3.21 13.12
CA THR A 193 -1.34 3.89 14.43
C THR A 193 0.02 3.82 15.14
N HIS A 194 0.75 2.70 15.02
CA HIS A 194 2.07 2.53 15.66
C HIS A 194 3.18 3.30 14.95
N THR A 195 3.07 3.50 13.63
CA THR A 195 3.95 4.41 12.90
C THR A 195 3.77 5.89 13.28
N CYS A 196 2.75 6.22 14.08
CA CYS A 196 2.44 7.59 14.55
C CYS A 196 2.82 7.86 16.02
N ASN A 197 3.86 7.19 16.56
CA ASN A 197 4.43 7.39 17.91
C ASN A 197 3.51 7.01 19.09
N HIS A 198 3.16 5.72 19.22
CA HIS A 198 2.42 5.24 20.40
C HIS A 198 3.36 4.72 21.52
N PRO A 199 3.28 5.23 22.76
CA PRO A 199 4.26 4.99 23.83
C PRO A 199 4.17 3.62 24.53
N ARG A 200 3.29 2.70 24.09
CA ARG A 200 2.99 1.44 24.82
C ARG A 200 3.53 0.17 24.17
N ILE A 201 4.17 0.23 23.00
CA ILE A 201 4.81 -0.93 22.36
C ILE A 201 6.23 -0.53 21.91
N PRO A 202 7.28 -1.31 22.25
CA PRO A 202 8.66 -1.02 21.87
C PRO A 202 8.91 -1.51 20.44
N LEU A 203 8.23 -0.91 19.46
CA LEU A 203 8.49 -1.16 18.05
C LEU A 203 8.59 0.18 17.33
N SER A 204 9.79 0.48 16.87
CA SER A 204 10.01 1.62 16.01
C SER A 204 9.32 1.43 14.66
N ARG A 205 9.01 2.56 14.03
CA ARG A 205 8.51 2.60 12.67
C ARG A 205 9.48 1.97 11.67
N ASN A 206 10.79 2.15 11.84
CA ASN A 206 11.79 1.57 10.93
C ASN A 206 11.84 0.05 11.09
N SER A 207 11.71 -0.47 12.32
CA SER A 207 11.61 -1.91 12.59
C SER A 207 10.44 -2.55 11.84
N LEU A 208 9.26 -1.93 11.90
CA LEU A 208 8.06 -2.42 11.19
C LEU A 208 8.22 -2.35 9.66
N ARG A 209 8.76 -1.23 9.14
CA ARG A 209 9.04 -1.08 7.70
C ARG A 209 10.04 -2.12 7.24
N PHE A 210 11.12 -2.34 7.99
CA PHE A 210 12.15 -3.31 7.68
C PHE A 210 11.58 -4.73 7.58
N LEU A 211 10.74 -5.17 8.53
CA LEU A 211 10.05 -6.46 8.45
C LEU A 211 9.13 -6.56 7.22
N MET A 212 8.37 -5.51 6.90
CA MET A 212 7.60 -5.48 5.66
C MET A 212 8.50 -5.59 4.44
N GLY A 213 9.63 -4.87 4.40
CA GLY A 213 10.63 -4.93 3.34
C GLY A 213 11.15 -6.34 3.11
N ILE A 214 11.53 -7.04 4.18
CA ILE A 214 11.99 -8.44 4.13
C ILE A 214 10.90 -9.36 3.55
N TRP A 215 9.66 -9.23 4.01
CA TRP A 215 8.57 -10.10 3.55
C TRP A 215 8.08 -9.77 2.15
N LEU A 216 8.32 -8.53 1.67
CA LEU A 216 7.84 -8.00 0.40
C LEU A 216 8.95 -7.68 -0.60
N HIS A 217 10.17 -8.17 -0.42
CA HIS A 217 11.20 -7.95 -1.43
C HIS A 217 10.89 -8.70 -2.72
N GLN A 218 11.33 -8.14 -3.84
CA GLN A 218 11.23 -8.76 -5.16
C GLN A 218 12.30 -9.85 -5.31
N ALA A 219 12.02 -10.85 -6.15
CA ALA A 219 13.03 -11.85 -6.48
C ALA A 219 14.22 -11.20 -7.18
N ASP A 220 15.43 -11.70 -6.90
CA ASP A 220 16.67 -11.35 -7.63
C ASP A 220 17.34 -12.66 -8.11
N PRO A 221 16.77 -13.32 -9.13
CA PRO A 221 17.28 -14.63 -9.57
C PRO A 221 18.68 -14.50 -10.18
N PRO A 222 19.59 -15.45 -9.94
CA PRO A 222 19.38 -16.73 -9.23
C PRO A 222 19.61 -16.63 -7.70
N LYS A 223 19.96 -15.45 -7.20
CA LYS A 223 20.54 -15.27 -5.86
C LYS A 223 19.51 -15.23 -4.73
N LEU A 224 18.29 -14.78 -5.01
CA LEU A 224 17.28 -14.59 -3.98
C LEU A 224 15.86 -14.87 -4.48
N SER A 225 15.16 -15.77 -3.77
CA SER A 225 13.72 -16.01 -3.94
C SER A 225 12.91 -14.85 -3.36
N PRO A 226 11.74 -14.50 -3.90
CA PRO A 226 10.96 -13.38 -3.40
C PRO A 226 10.55 -13.56 -1.93
N GLY A 227 10.24 -12.46 -1.25
CA GLY A 227 9.81 -12.49 0.15
C GLY A 227 8.58 -13.36 0.38
N ILE A 228 8.44 -13.94 1.56
CA ILE A 228 7.38 -14.91 1.87
C ILE A 228 5.97 -14.39 1.57
N ALA A 229 5.72 -13.08 1.73
CA ALA A 229 4.41 -12.49 1.45
C ALA A 229 4.14 -12.37 -0.08
N ARG A 230 5.18 -12.10 -0.87
CA ARG A 230 5.09 -12.14 -2.34
C ARG A 230 4.94 -13.56 -2.87
N ALA A 231 5.70 -14.50 -2.32
CA ALA A 231 5.68 -15.89 -2.74
C ALA A 231 4.33 -16.60 -2.46
N CYS A 232 3.56 -16.14 -1.47
CA CYS A 232 2.37 -16.86 -0.96
C CYS A 232 1.36 -17.27 -2.04
N PHE A 233 1.13 -16.42 -3.05
CA PHE A 233 0.14 -16.66 -4.12
C PHE A 233 0.71 -16.56 -5.54
N GLN A 234 2.02 -16.36 -5.70
CA GLN A 234 2.63 -16.32 -7.03
C GLN A 234 2.72 -17.75 -7.59
N SER A 235 2.23 -17.96 -8.81
CA SER A 235 2.66 -19.11 -9.63
C SER A 235 4.09 -18.84 -10.12
N ALA A 236 4.86 -19.87 -10.49
CA ALA A 236 6.30 -19.78 -10.85
C ALA A 236 6.70 -18.52 -11.64
N PRO A 237 7.92 -17.98 -11.47
CA PRO A 237 8.27 -16.61 -11.81
C PRO A 237 7.98 -16.25 -13.28
N GLY A 238 6.91 -15.48 -13.51
CA GLY A 238 6.69 -14.79 -14.78
C GLY A 238 7.64 -13.60 -14.86
N GLY A 239 8.54 -13.60 -15.83
CA GLY A 239 9.64 -12.66 -15.95
C GLY A 239 9.23 -11.20 -16.09
N GLN A 240 9.11 -10.48 -14.98
CA GLN A 240 9.27 -9.04 -14.93
C GLN A 240 10.17 -8.68 -13.75
N CYS A 241 11.48 -8.81 -14.01
CA CYS A 241 12.53 -8.35 -13.12
C CYS A 241 12.72 -6.85 -13.35
N ARG A 242 12.34 -6.01 -12.39
CA ARG A 242 12.81 -4.61 -12.37
C ARG A 242 14.09 -4.59 -11.56
N SER A 243 15.22 -4.43 -12.25
CA SER A 243 16.55 -4.27 -11.64
C SER A 243 16.55 -3.04 -10.73
N ASN A 244 16.40 -3.27 -9.42
CA ASN A 244 16.85 -2.34 -8.39
C ASN A 244 18.11 -2.94 -7.77
N ALA A 245 19.19 -2.96 -8.55
CA ALA A 245 20.50 -3.34 -8.09
C ALA A 245 20.96 -2.38 -6.99
N GLY A 246 20.83 -2.77 -5.72
CA GLY A 246 21.39 -1.99 -4.61
C GLY A 246 21.03 -2.50 -3.22
N ARG A 247 19.74 -2.63 -2.91
CA ARG A 247 19.26 -3.04 -1.58
C ARG A 247 18.20 -4.14 -1.69
N LEU A 248 18.44 -5.29 -1.05
CA LEU A 248 17.52 -6.43 -0.97
C LEU A 248 16.20 -6.05 -0.33
N THR A 249 16.25 -5.28 0.75
CA THR A 249 15.06 -5.02 1.57
C THR A 249 14.35 -3.72 1.23
N ALA A 250 15.05 -2.74 0.62
CA ALA A 250 14.61 -1.37 0.32
C ALA A 250 13.13 -1.13 0.69
N PRO A 251 12.81 -0.98 1.99
CA PRO A 251 11.45 -1.20 2.49
C PRO A 251 10.42 -0.36 1.77
N GLU A 252 10.77 0.89 1.50
CA GLU A 252 10.00 1.85 0.71
C GLU A 252 9.58 1.24 -0.64
N VAL A 253 10.57 0.74 -1.40
CA VAL A 253 10.37 0.19 -2.73
C VAL A 253 9.60 -1.12 -2.67
N SER A 254 9.93 -1.99 -1.72
CA SER A 254 9.28 -3.28 -1.51
C SER A 254 7.79 -3.12 -1.17
N ILE A 255 7.47 -2.20 -0.27
CA ILE A 255 6.10 -1.88 0.15
C ILE A 255 5.31 -1.20 -0.98
N ASP A 256 5.92 -0.26 -1.69
CA ASP A 256 5.25 0.54 -2.72
C ASP A 256 5.02 -0.26 -4.02
N THR A 257 5.89 -1.22 -4.31
CA THR A 257 5.75 -2.09 -5.49
C THR A 257 4.95 -3.37 -5.22
N ALA A 258 4.63 -3.69 -3.97
CA ALA A 258 3.80 -4.85 -3.64
C ALA A 258 2.35 -4.64 -4.07
N THR A 259 1.72 -5.70 -4.58
CA THR A 259 0.28 -5.69 -4.81
C THR A 259 -0.47 -5.64 -3.47
N PRO A 260 -1.69 -5.09 -3.43
CA PRO A 260 -2.51 -5.09 -2.21
C PRO A 260 -2.72 -6.48 -1.60
N ARG A 261 -2.76 -7.54 -2.42
CA ARG A 261 -2.84 -8.92 -1.95
C ARG A 261 -1.56 -9.36 -1.23
N GLU A 262 -0.39 -9.03 -1.76
CA GLU A 262 0.89 -9.33 -1.11
C GLU A 262 1.04 -8.56 0.20
N LEU A 263 0.62 -7.29 0.22
CA LEU A 263 0.57 -6.47 1.44
C LEU A 263 -0.36 -7.07 2.50
N ALA A 264 -1.53 -7.60 2.11
CA ALA A 264 -2.43 -8.30 3.01
C ALA A 264 -1.75 -9.50 3.70
N VAL A 265 -0.95 -10.28 2.96
CA VAL A 265 -0.18 -11.40 3.53
C VAL A 265 0.88 -10.88 4.50
N ALA A 266 1.61 -9.82 4.15
CA ALA A 266 2.59 -9.20 5.04
C ALA A 266 1.94 -8.70 6.34
N TYR A 267 0.74 -8.12 6.26
CA TYR A 267 -0.03 -7.74 7.44
C TYR A 267 -0.47 -8.95 8.28
N TRP A 268 -0.85 -10.07 7.68
CA TRP A 268 -1.13 -11.27 8.47
C TRP A 268 0.11 -11.76 9.23
N LEU A 269 1.27 -11.81 8.57
CA LEU A 269 2.54 -12.17 9.20
C LEU A 269 2.90 -11.21 10.34
N MET A 270 2.73 -9.90 10.12
CA MET A 270 2.93 -8.88 11.14
C MET A 270 2.00 -9.10 12.33
N GLY A 271 0.71 -9.32 12.07
CA GLY A 271 -0.31 -9.49 13.10
C GLY A 271 -0.07 -10.72 13.96
N VAL A 272 0.39 -11.83 13.36
CA VAL A 272 0.76 -13.04 14.10
C VAL A 272 2.02 -12.81 14.94
N SER A 273 3.02 -12.12 14.40
CA SER A 273 4.30 -11.87 15.06
C SER A 273 4.17 -11.02 16.33
N TYR A 274 3.17 -10.13 16.37
CA TYR A 274 2.94 -9.18 17.46
C TYR A 274 1.61 -9.38 18.19
N GLY A 275 0.93 -10.51 17.96
CA GLY A 275 -0.28 -10.88 18.71
C GLY A 275 -1.54 -10.06 18.40
N VAL A 276 -1.54 -9.24 17.34
CA VAL A 276 -2.74 -8.55 16.83
C VAL A 276 -3.71 -9.55 16.18
N ILE A 277 -3.15 -10.63 15.63
CA ILE A 277 -3.87 -11.81 15.16
C ILE A 277 -3.60 -12.94 16.15
N THR A 278 -4.66 -13.50 16.70
CA THR A 278 -4.58 -14.62 17.64
C THR A 278 -4.15 -15.91 16.95
N TYR A 279 -3.64 -16.88 17.70
CA TYR A 279 -3.30 -18.20 17.14
C TYR A 279 -4.49 -18.87 16.42
N LYS A 280 -5.71 -18.76 16.98
CA LYS A 280 -6.93 -19.30 16.34
C LYS A 280 -7.23 -18.61 15.01
N GLU A 281 -7.05 -17.30 14.92
CA GLU A 281 -7.20 -16.55 13.67
C GLU A 281 -6.09 -16.90 12.66
N ALA A 282 -4.86 -17.16 13.13
CA ALA A 282 -3.75 -17.59 12.29
C ALA A 282 -4.00 -18.99 11.69
N CYS A 283 -4.48 -19.94 12.49
CA CYS A 283 -4.94 -21.25 12.01
C CYS A 283 -6.08 -21.08 11.00
N PHE A 284 -7.06 -20.22 11.29
CA PHE A 284 -8.11 -19.90 10.33
C PHE A 284 -7.55 -19.38 8.98
N ILE A 285 -6.57 -18.49 8.98
CA ILE A 285 -5.92 -18.02 7.74
C ILE A 285 -5.32 -19.21 6.99
N ARG A 286 -4.48 -20.01 7.65
CA ARG A 286 -3.81 -21.19 7.06
C ARG A 286 -4.78 -22.17 6.45
N ASP A 287 -5.86 -22.48 7.16
CA ASP A 287 -6.82 -23.51 6.75
C ASP A 287 -7.80 -22.98 5.68
N THR A 288 -7.88 -21.66 5.51
CA THR A 288 -8.79 -21.00 4.55
C THR A 288 -8.11 -20.69 3.22
N ILE A 289 -6.88 -20.19 3.23
CA ILE A 289 -6.19 -19.80 2.00
C ILE A 289 -5.60 -21.03 1.31
N ARG A 290 -5.51 -20.99 -0.02
CA ARG A 290 -4.77 -21.98 -0.81
C ARG A 290 -3.41 -21.41 -1.22
N PRO A 291 -2.35 -21.56 -0.41
CA PRO A 291 -1.03 -21.07 -0.78
C PRO A 291 -0.42 -21.96 -1.87
N VAL A 292 0.44 -21.38 -2.71
CA VAL A 292 1.05 -22.10 -3.84
C VAL A 292 2.22 -23.00 -3.38
N PHE A 293 3.05 -22.51 -2.46
CA PHE A 293 4.33 -23.17 -2.14
C PHE A 293 4.42 -23.73 -0.71
N SER A 294 3.85 -23.05 0.29
CA SER A 294 3.98 -23.47 1.68
C SER A 294 2.77 -23.06 2.50
N LEU A 295 2.47 -23.86 3.54
CA LEU A 295 1.43 -23.53 4.49
C LEU A 295 1.71 -22.19 5.17
N PHE A 296 0.66 -21.40 5.39
CA PHE A 296 0.79 -20.14 6.09
C PHE A 296 1.29 -20.36 7.54
N PRO A 297 2.34 -19.65 7.98
CA PRO A 297 2.89 -19.80 9.33
C PRO A 297 1.94 -19.22 10.38
N THR A 298 1.72 -19.97 11.46
CA THR A 298 0.74 -19.64 12.52
C THR A 298 1.34 -19.12 13.81
N THR A 299 2.67 -19.13 13.92
CA THR A 299 3.40 -18.65 15.09
C THR A 299 4.57 -17.77 14.68
N LYS A 300 4.99 -16.87 15.58
CA LYS A 300 6.17 -16.02 15.39
C LYS A 300 7.42 -16.82 15.00
N MET A 301 7.61 -18.01 15.58
CA MET A 301 8.75 -18.89 15.26
C MET A 301 8.66 -19.53 13.88
N GLN A 302 7.45 -19.91 13.44
CA GLN A 302 7.23 -20.40 12.08
C GLN A 302 7.48 -19.29 11.05
N ILE A 303 7.12 -18.05 11.36
CA ILE A 303 7.39 -16.88 10.51
C ILE A 303 8.89 -16.63 10.39
N ALA A 304 9.63 -16.65 11.50
CA ALA A 304 11.08 -16.53 11.49
C ALA A 304 11.71 -17.63 10.62
N ALA A 305 11.35 -18.90 10.85
CA ALA A 305 11.88 -20.03 10.08
C ALA A 305 11.50 -20.00 8.60
N ALA A 306 10.33 -19.49 8.23
CA ALA A 306 9.95 -19.28 6.83
C ALA A 306 10.76 -18.14 6.20
N THR A 307 10.96 -17.05 6.94
CA THR A 307 11.76 -15.90 6.49
C THR A 307 13.20 -16.32 6.25
N THR A 308 13.87 -16.96 7.23
CA THR A 308 15.27 -17.38 7.08
C THR A 308 15.49 -18.37 5.95
N ARG A 309 14.54 -19.26 5.67
CA ARG A 309 14.63 -20.19 4.53
C ARG A 309 14.67 -19.49 3.16
N ASN A 310 14.11 -18.29 3.04
CA ASN A 310 14.18 -17.51 1.81
C ASN A 310 15.55 -16.82 1.63
N TYR A 311 16.36 -16.72 2.68
CA TYR A 311 17.66 -16.04 2.69
C TYR A 311 18.76 -17.02 3.10
N LEU A 312 19.14 -17.97 2.24
CA LEU A 312 20.28 -18.86 2.48
C LEU A 312 21.56 -18.30 1.84
N GLY A 313 22.72 -18.55 2.44
CA GLY A 313 24.03 -18.17 1.90
C GLY A 313 24.24 -16.65 1.78
N GLU A 314 24.61 -16.17 0.57
CA GLU A 314 24.92 -14.76 0.26
C GLU A 314 23.76 -13.80 0.59
N GLY A 315 22.50 -14.24 0.43
CA GLY A 315 21.32 -13.45 0.74
C GLY A 315 21.18 -13.11 2.22
N LEU A 316 21.62 -14.00 3.12
CA LEU A 316 21.59 -13.75 4.55
C LEU A 316 22.62 -12.71 4.98
N SER A 317 23.87 -12.87 4.52
CA SER A 317 24.95 -11.94 4.86
C SER A 317 24.59 -10.52 4.44
N ARG A 318 23.95 -10.38 3.27
CA ARG A 318 23.46 -9.09 2.78
C ARG A 318 22.26 -8.56 3.57
N LEU A 319 21.35 -9.43 4.01
CA LEU A 319 20.26 -9.04 4.91
C LEU A 319 20.78 -8.52 6.26
N LEU A 320 21.77 -9.19 6.85
CA LEU A 320 22.41 -8.76 8.10
C LEU A 320 23.14 -7.43 7.93
N TYR A 321 23.88 -7.27 6.83
CA TYR A 321 24.53 -6.00 6.49
C TYR A 321 23.52 -4.85 6.32
N GLU A 322 22.39 -5.11 5.66
CA GLU A 322 21.33 -4.12 5.52
C GLU A 322 20.66 -3.79 6.85
N ALA A 323 20.42 -4.79 7.70
CA ALA A 323 19.90 -4.55 9.04
C ALA A 323 20.83 -3.64 9.86
N ASP A 324 22.13 -3.93 9.86
CA ASP A 324 23.14 -3.17 10.60
C ASP A 324 23.34 -1.73 10.06
N SER A 325 23.16 -1.54 8.75
CA SER A 325 23.31 -0.23 8.11
C SER A 325 22.04 0.63 8.09
N THR A 326 20.86 0.05 8.37
CA THR A 326 19.57 0.78 8.30
C THR A 326 18.86 0.90 9.63
N LEU A 327 19.18 0.06 10.62
CA LEU A 327 18.55 0.06 11.93
C LEU A 327 19.54 0.52 13.00
N THR A 328 19.04 1.27 13.98
CA THR A 328 19.76 1.48 15.23
C THR A 328 19.87 0.16 16.02
N LYS A 329 20.75 0.13 17.04
CA LYS A 329 20.92 -1.08 17.87
C LYS A 329 19.63 -1.55 18.55
N ASP A 330 18.79 -0.61 18.99
CA ASP A 330 17.52 -0.95 19.65
C ASP A 330 16.50 -1.46 18.62
N GLU A 331 16.40 -0.82 17.46
CA GLU A 331 15.57 -1.30 16.35
C GLU A 331 15.98 -2.69 15.85
N PHE A 332 17.28 -2.93 15.74
CA PHE A 332 17.80 -4.26 15.40
C PHE A 332 17.37 -5.30 16.44
N ARG A 333 17.46 -4.99 17.74
CA ARG A 333 16.99 -5.89 18.81
C ARG A 333 15.52 -6.22 18.67
N GLU A 334 14.67 -5.23 18.34
CA GLU A 334 13.23 -5.41 18.16
C GLU A 334 12.89 -6.41 17.04
N VAL A 335 13.68 -6.46 15.97
CA VAL A 335 13.45 -7.35 14.81
C VAL A 335 14.33 -8.59 14.81
N SER A 336 15.37 -8.65 15.64
CA SER A 336 16.38 -9.71 15.66
C SER A 336 15.79 -11.12 15.72
N TRP A 337 14.64 -11.30 16.37
CA TRP A 337 13.92 -12.57 16.46
C TRP A 337 13.64 -13.23 15.11
N VAL A 338 13.50 -12.47 14.02
CA VAL A 338 13.30 -13.02 12.67
C VAL A 338 14.59 -13.64 12.12
N LEU A 339 15.74 -13.27 12.70
CA LEU A 339 17.10 -13.67 12.32
C LEU A 339 17.74 -14.66 13.32
N ILE A 340 17.16 -14.85 14.52
CA ILE A 340 17.78 -15.56 15.67
C ILE A 340 18.21 -17.01 15.35
N ARG A 341 17.53 -17.74 14.46
CA ARG A 341 17.94 -19.13 14.12
C ARG A 341 19.32 -19.24 13.45
N LEU A 342 19.94 -18.13 13.11
CA LEU A 342 21.23 -18.08 12.41
C LEU A 342 22.38 -17.57 13.28
N LEU A 343 22.06 -16.95 14.43
CA LEU A 343 23.06 -16.55 15.42
C LEU A 343 23.44 -17.70 16.36
N GLN A 344 22.56 -18.69 16.52
CA GLN A 344 22.78 -19.86 17.38
C GLN A 344 23.44 -21.05 16.68
N SER A 345 23.77 -20.97 15.39
CA SER A 345 24.48 -22.06 14.68
C SER A 345 26.00 -21.85 14.59
N LYS A 346 26.55 -20.92 15.38
CA LYS A 346 27.98 -20.60 15.45
C LYS A 346 28.62 -20.92 16.80
N ASP A 347 27.89 -21.58 17.70
CA ASP A 347 28.43 -22.17 18.93
C ASP A 347 28.50 -23.69 18.81
#